data_AF-A0A9W9BLJ9-F1
#
_entry.id   AF-A0A9W9BLJ9-F1
#
_cell.length_a   1.000
_cell.length_b   1.000
_cell.length_c   1.000
_cell.angle_alpha   90.00
_cell.angle_beta   90.00
_cell.angle_gamma   90.00
#
_symmetry.space_group_name_H-M   'P 1'
#
loop_
_entity.id
_entity.type
_entity.pdbx_description
1 polymer ?
#
loop_
_entity_poly.entity_id
_entity_poly.type
_entity_poly.pdbx_seq_one_letter_code
_entity_poly.pdbx_strand_id
1 'polypeptide(L)'
;MPPDELVDSLVEIYFETVHPWIPMLHVRNFRAALASPEQRADMTTILQAIVSLCIRFSDDPLLEENPPLRTWYATRCRQAVILKSMETFSVRNVQALIICAFDTIGSGHGPSTWSMVGSMARTVEQLRLSKEESDVSESASAGRSLMNRMTFLPPCNGWQEAEERRRVFWNVFLMDRFCSISTGWNPCLTSADFHRRLPCEGAIWEESEQLLIPTPFFGTLDQMQHPEALPELHMEREEEQNSLGGFAYCIEATENLRLVIFFFLQHEVDFGNSRDIQKWLIRFKQLDLRLMQ
;
A
#
# COMPACT_ATOMS: atom_id res chain seq x y z
N MET A 1 -17.10 -3.84 20.48
CA MET A 1 -17.54 -3.48 19.13
C MET A 1 -18.87 -2.76 19.25
N PRO A 2 -19.22 -1.89 18.29
CA PRO A 2 -20.60 -1.45 18.10
C PRO A 2 -21.51 -2.63 17.73
N PRO A 3 -22.85 -2.45 17.72
CA PRO A 3 -23.80 -3.43 17.19
C PRO A 3 -23.47 -3.81 15.73
N ASP A 4 -23.81 -5.03 15.34
CA ASP A 4 -23.46 -5.56 14.01
C ASP A 4 -24.05 -4.74 12.86
N GLU A 5 -25.28 -4.24 12.99
CA GLU A 5 -25.92 -3.37 11.99
C GLU A 5 -25.13 -2.07 11.76
N LEU A 6 -24.61 -1.48 12.84
CA LEU A 6 -23.76 -0.30 12.75
C LEU A 6 -22.39 -0.67 12.15
N VAL A 7 -21.83 -1.83 12.47
CA VAL A 7 -20.57 -2.27 11.83
C VAL A 7 -20.76 -2.45 10.32
N ASP A 8 -21.87 -3.05 9.90
CA ASP A 8 -22.17 -3.32 8.49
C ASP A 8 -22.37 -2.00 7.72
N SER A 9 -23.07 -1.02 8.29
CA SER A 9 -23.20 0.31 7.66
C SER A 9 -21.85 1.05 7.55
N LEU A 10 -20.97 0.90 8.54
CA LEU A 10 -19.61 1.46 8.51
C LEU A 10 -18.71 0.79 7.47
N VAL A 11 -18.91 -0.50 7.20
CA VAL A 11 -18.22 -1.21 6.10
C VAL A 11 -18.61 -0.65 4.75
N GLU A 12 -19.89 -0.33 4.55
CA GLU A 12 -20.34 0.29 3.29
C GLU A 12 -19.76 1.69 3.12
N ILE A 13 -19.74 2.49 4.20
CA ILE A 13 -19.04 3.79 4.22
C ILE A 13 -17.56 3.62 3.86
N TYR A 14 -16.88 2.61 4.40
CA TYR A 14 -15.47 2.35 4.08
C TYR A 14 -15.27 2.10 2.58
N PHE A 15 -16.07 1.23 1.97
CA PHE A 15 -15.93 0.92 0.54
C PHE A 15 -16.26 2.10 -0.37
N GLU A 16 -17.20 2.96 0.03
CA GLU A 16 -17.57 4.15 -0.74
C GLU A 16 -16.53 5.28 -0.60
N THR A 17 -16.02 5.52 0.61
CA THR A 17 -15.28 6.76 0.92
C THR A 17 -13.78 6.57 1.12
N VAL A 18 -13.35 5.41 1.62
CA VAL A 18 -11.96 5.18 2.04
C VAL A 18 -11.23 4.24 1.08
N HIS A 19 -11.87 3.14 0.68
CA HIS A 19 -11.28 2.12 -0.20
C HIS A 19 -10.70 2.68 -1.50
N PRO A 20 -11.30 3.68 -2.18
CA PRO A 20 -10.70 4.26 -3.39
C PRO A 20 -9.30 4.86 -3.16
N TRP A 21 -8.98 5.29 -1.93
CA TRP A 21 -7.67 5.84 -1.55
C TRP A 21 -6.68 4.79 -1.08
N ILE A 22 -7.17 3.70 -0.49
CA ILE A 22 -6.35 2.59 0.02
C ILE A 22 -6.88 1.22 -0.47
N PRO A 23 -6.85 0.96 -1.79
CA PRO A 23 -7.57 -0.16 -2.40
C PRO A 23 -6.81 -1.48 -2.18
N MET A 24 -7.07 -2.13 -1.05
CA MET A 24 -6.36 -3.35 -0.61
C MET A 24 -7.27 -4.49 -0.13
N LEU A 25 -8.59 -4.29 -0.13
CA LEU A 25 -9.57 -5.32 0.25
C LEU A 25 -10.41 -5.65 -0.98
N HIS A 26 -10.54 -6.92 -1.33
CA HIS A 26 -11.42 -7.32 -2.43
C HIS A 26 -12.88 -7.23 -1.97
N VAL A 27 -13.68 -6.37 -2.59
CA VAL A 27 -15.01 -5.99 -2.10
C VAL A 27 -15.95 -7.19 -2.05
N ARG A 28 -16.03 -7.96 -3.14
CA ARG A 28 -16.90 -9.16 -3.21
C ARG A 28 -16.54 -10.20 -2.16
N ASN A 29 -15.26 -10.54 -2.03
CA ASN A 29 -14.79 -11.54 -1.07
C ASN A 29 -14.99 -11.06 0.36
N PHE A 30 -14.75 -9.78 0.64
CA PHE A 30 -14.96 -9.21 1.96
C PHE A 30 -16.42 -9.26 2.38
N ARG A 31 -17.35 -8.88 1.48
CA ARG A 31 -18.80 -8.95 1.76
C ARG A 31 -19.28 -10.39 1.93
N ALA A 32 -18.78 -11.32 1.12
CA ALA A 32 -19.09 -12.74 1.28
C ALA A 32 -18.61 -13.29 2.64
N ALA A 33 -17.41 -12.88 3.08
CA ALA A 33 -16.87 -13.26 4.37
C ALA A 33 -17.64 -12.64 5.55
N LEU A 34 -18.07 -11.39 5.42
CA LEU A 34 -18.86 -10.70 6.44
C LEU A 34 -20.23 -11.38 6.69
N ALA A 35 -20.81 -12.01 5.67
CA ALA A 35 -22.08 -12.73 5.76
C ALA A 35 -21.97 -14.09 6.49
N SER A 36 -20.75 -14.64 6.62
CA SER A 36 -20.51 -15.90 7.34
C SER A 36 -20.12 -15.62 8.80
N PRO A 37 -20.85 -16.13 9.81
CA PRO A 37 -20.53 -15.87 11.22
C PRO A 37 -19.12 -16.30 11.64
N GLU A 38 -18.63 -17.42 11.10
CA GLU A 38 -17.29 -17.93 11.39
C GLU A 38 -16.21 -17.01 10.82
N GLN A 39 -16.36 -16.60 9.55
CA GLN A 39 -15.39 -15.71 8.89
C GLN A 39 -15.46 -14.29 9.45
N ARG A 40 -16.65 -13.81 9.83
CA ARG A 40 -16.83 -12.51 10.50
C ARG A 40 -16.04 -12.43 11.80
N ALA A 41 -16.00 -13.51 12.58
CA ALA A 41 -15.19 -13.57 13.80
C ALA A 41 -13.69 -13.38 13.50
N ASP A 42 -13.19 -13.98 12.42
CA ASP A 42 -11.81 -13.84 11.97
C ASP A 42 -11.49 -12.43 11.46
N MET A 43 -12.50 -11.67 11.02
CA MET A 43 -12.39 -10.29 10.53
C MET A 43 -12.39 -9.24 11.64
N THR A 44 -12.43 -9.63 12.92
CA THR A 44 -12.54 -8.70 14.06
C THR A 44 -11.53 -7.55 14.01
N THR A 45 -10.25 -7.81 13.71
CA THR A 45 -9.21 -6.76 13.67
C THR A 45 -9.45 -5.74 12.57
N ILE A 46 -9.82 -6.18 11.36
CA ILE A 46 -10.07 -5.26 10.23
C ILE A 46 -11.37 -4.49 10.43
N LEU A 47 -12.41 -5.13 11.00
CA LEU A 47 -13.65 -4.46 11.36
C LEU A 47 -13.43 -3.40 12.46
N GLN A 48 -12.57 -3.66 13.44
CA GLN A 48 -12.16 -2.64 14.41
C GLN A 48 -11.51 -1.43 13.74
N ALA A 49 -10.63 -1.65 12.76
CA ALA A 49 -9.98 -0.55 12.05
C ALA A 49 -10.99 0.26 11.22
N ILE A 50 -11.89 -0.41 10.50
CA ILE A 50 -12.99 0.22 9.75
C ILE A 50 -13.86 1.06 10.70
N VAL A 51 -14.29 0.50 11.83
CA VAL A 51 -15.05 1.23 12.86
C VAL A 51 -14.26 2.44 13.34
N SER A 52 -12.96 2.30 13.58
CA SER A 52 -12.16 3.39 14.14
C SER A 52 -12.10 4.63 13.25
N LEU A 53 -12.07 4.43 11.93
CA LEU A 53 -11.99 5.49 10.94
C LEU A 53 -13.39 5.96 10.50
N CYS A 54 -14.27 5.03 10.12
CA CYS A 54 -15.50 5.35 9.40
C CYS A 54 -16.61 5.85 10.32
N ILE A 55 -16.51 5.59 11.63
CA ILE A 55 -17.55 6.02 12.58
C ILE A 55 -17.74 7.53 12.61
N ARG A 56 -16.76 8.31 12.16
CA ARG A 56 -16.89 9.77 12.04
C ARG A 56 -17.82 10.23 10.93
N PHE A 57 -18.13 9.36 9.97
CA PHE A 57 -18.97 9.64 8.81
C PHE A 57 -20.37 9.03 8.91
N SER A 58 -20.66 8.26 9.96
CA SER A 58 -21.96 7.64 10.14
C SER A 58 -23.00 8.67 10.60
N ASP A 59 -24.23 8.54 10.12
CA ASP A 59 -25.41 9.29 10.57
C ASP A 59 -26.37 8.40 11.39
N ASP A 60 -25.85 7.35 12.02
CA ASP A 60 -26.64 6.41 12.81
C ASP A 60 -27.28 7.11 14.04
N PRO A 61 -28.60 6.95 14.28
CA PRO A 61 -29.29 7.58 15.40
C PRO A 61 -28.66 7.30 16.77
N LEU A 62 -28.09 6.11 16.98
CA LEU A 62 -27.41 5.74 18.23
C LEU A 62 -26.23 6.68 18.54
N LEU A 63 -25.55 7.15 17.49
CA LEU A 63 -24.41 8.04 17.62
C LEU A 63 -24.83 9.51 17.75
N GLU A 64 -25.97 9.90 17.18
CA GLU A 64 -26.55 11.23 17.36
C GLU A 64 -27.08 11.44 18.77
N GLU A 65 -27.76 10.42 19.32
CA GLU A 65 -28.30 10.45 20.69
C GLU A 65 -27.20 10.47 21.75
N ASN A 66 -26.02 9.93 21.46
CA ASN A 66 -24.89 9.87 22.39
C ASN A 66 -23.56 10.27 21.71
N PRO A 67 -23.30 11.58 21.49
CA PRO A 67 -22.11 12.04 20.77
C PRO A 67 -20.75 11.54 21.31
N PRO A 68 -20.54 11.41 22.64
CA PRO A 68 -19.30 10.82 23.18
C PRO A 68 -19.02 9.38 22.74
N LEU A 69 -20.06 8.62 22.36
CA LEU A 69 -19.96 7.22 21.98
C LEU A 69 -19.10 7.04 20.71
N ARG A 70 -19.19 7.99 19.77
CA ARG A 70 -18.39 8.03 18.54
C ARG A 70 -16.89 8.00 18.86
N THR A 71 -16.45 8.94 19.69
CA THR A 71 -15.04 9.04 20.12
C THR A 71 -14.60 7.84 20.93
N TRP A 72 -15.49 7.29 21.76
CA TRP A 72 -15.21 6.11 22.57
C TRP A 72 -14.95 4.87 21.71
N TYR A 73 -15.85 4.55 20.77
CA TYR A 73 -15.67 3.44 19.83
C TYR A 73 -14.43 3.65 18.97
N ALA A 74 -14.24 4.85 18.42
CA ALA A 74 -13.09 5.15 17.57
C ALA A 74 -11.76 4.87 18.29
N THR A 75 -11.62 5.41 19.51
CA THR A 75 -10.41 5.26 20.32
C THR A 75 -10.19 3.81 20.75
N ARG A 76 -11.24 3.16 21.27
CA ARG A 76 -11.15 1.77 21.74
C ARG A 76 -10.76 0.82 20.61
N CYS A 77 -11.39 0.94 19.44
CA CYS A 77 -11.13 0.05 18.31
C CYS A 77 -9.72 0.28 17.74
N ARG A 78 -9.29 1.54 17.60
CA ARG A 78 -7.91 1.86 17.17
C ARG A 78 -6.86 1.29 18.11
N GLN A 79 -7.05 1.43 19.43
CA GLN A 79 -6.15 0.86 20.43
C GLN A 79 -6.07 -0.67 20.35
N ALA A 80 -7.21 -1.34 20.15
CA ALA A 80 -7.26 -2.79 19.98
C ALA A 80 -6.47 -3.26 18.75
N VAL A 81 -6.60 -2.55 17.62
CA VAL A 81 -5.85 -2.84 16.39
C VAL A 81 -4.34 -2.69 16.61
N ILE A 82 -3.91 -1.58 17.22
CA ILE A 82 -2.50 -1.33 17.49
C ILE A 82 -1.93 -2.41 18.40
N LEU A 83 -2.60 -2.72 19.52
CA LEU A 83 -2.15 -3.74 20.46
C LEU A 83 -2.03 -5.12 19.78
N LYS A 84 -3.07 -5.53 19.04
CA LYS A 84 -3.09 -6.83 18.35
C LYS A 84 -1.97 -6.97 17.32
N SER A 85 -1.67 -5.87 16.62
CA SER A 85 -0.64 -5.83 15.59
C SER A 85 0.79 -5.81 16.15
N MET A 86 0.96 -5.40 17.42
CA MET A 86 2.25 -5.53 18.12
C MET A 86 2.51 -6.97 18.61
N GLU A 87 1.46 -7.73 18.91
CA GLU A 87 1.59 -9.13 19.37
C GLU A 87 1.80 -10.12 18.23
N THR A 88 1.18 -9.85 17.08
CA THR A 88 1.12 -10.79 15.95
C THR A 88 1.28 -10.05 14.62
N PHE A 89 2.00 -10.65 13.69
CA PHE A 89 2.09 -10.16 12.31
C PHE A 89 1.29 -11.08 11.38
N SER A 90 0.37 -10.49 10.63
CA SER A 90 -0.46 -11.15 9.62
C SER A 90 -0.86 -10.11 8.55
N VAL A 91 -1.26 -10.56 7.35
CA VAL A 91 -1.74 -9.65 6.30
C VAL A 91 -2.91 -8.80 6.81
N ARG A 92 -3.83 -9.42 7.55
CA ARG A 92 -4.99 -8.74 8.16
C ARG A 92 -4.62 -7.66 9.17
N ASN A 93 -3.59 -7.90 9.98
CA ASN A 93 -3.11 -6.88 10.92
C ASN A 93 -2.47 -5.70 10.18
N VAL A 94 -1.72 -5.97 9.10
CA VAL A 94 -1.16 -4.90 8.25
C VAL A 94 -2.28 -4.11 7.57
N GLN A 95 -3.28 -4.77 6.98
CA GLN A 95 -4.48 -4.10 6.43
C GLN A 95 -5.16 -3.20 7.47
N ALA A 96 -5.35 -3.70 8.70
CA ALA A 96 -5.95 -2.93 9.78
C ALA A 96 -5.10 -1.72 10.20
N LEU A 97 -3.77 -1.87 10.26
CA LEU A 97 -2.84 -0.77 10.53
C LEU A 97 -2.80 0.25 9.39
N ILE A 98 -2.93 -0.15 8.13
CA ILE A 98 -3.04 0.77 6.99
C ILE A 98 -4.25 1.69 7.19
N ILE A 99 -5.43 1.15 7.53
CA ILE A 99 -6.63 1.95 7.80
C ILE A 99 -6.39 2.95 8.96
N CYS A 100 -5.80 2.48 10.07
CA CYS A 100 -5.47 3.34 11.21
C CYS A 100 -4.44 4.43 10.85
N ALA A 101 -3.40 4.10 10.07
CA ALA A 101 -2.38 5.05 9.64
C ALA A 101 -2.96 6.09 8.67
N PHE A 102 -3.85 5.68 7.77
CA PHE A 102 -4.56 6.60 6.89
C PHE A 102 -5.37 7.64 7.67
N ASP A 103 -6.07 7.22 8.73
CA ASP A 103 -6.80 8.12 9.62
C ASP A 103 -5.89 9.15 10.31
N THR A 104 -4.77 8.69 10.87
CA THR A 104 -3.86 9.56 11.60
C THR A 104 -3.08 10.50 10.69
N ILE A 105 -2.77 10.08 9.46
CA ILE A 105 -2.22 10.94 8.39
C ILE A 105 -3.19 12.08 8.10
N GLY A 106 -4.46 11.74 7.80
CA GLY A 106 -5.50 12.73 7.47
C GLY A 106 -5.79 13.69 8.62
N SER A 107 -5.55 13.26 9.86
CA SER A 107 -5.76 14.06 11.07
C SER A 107 -4.52 14.82 11.56
N GLY A 108 -3.38 14.75 10.86
CA GLY A 108 -2.15 15.49 11.21
C GLY A 108 -1.39 14.98 12.44
N HIS A 109 -1.65 13.76 12.92
CA HIS A 109 -0.99 13.18 14.09
C HIS A 109 0.32 12.48 13.70
N GLY A 110 1.37 13.27 13.42
CA GLY A 110 2.64 12.80 12.83
C GLY A 110 3.35 11.68 13.60
N PRO A 111 3.80 11.87 14.86
CA PRO A 111 4.67 10.90 15.55
C PRO A 111 4.10 9.49 15.68
N SER A 112 2.81 9.37 16.00
CA SER A 112 2.14 8.07 16.10
C SER A 112 2.02 7.39 14.74
N THR A 113 1.74 8.16 13.69
CA THR A 113 1.67 7.66 12.31
C THR A 113 2.99 7.05 11.89
N TRP A 114 4.11 7.77 12.07
CA TRP A 114 5.42 7.33 11.61
C TRP A 114 5.86 6.03 12.28
N SER A 115 5.51 5.85 13.55
CA SER A 115 5.78 4.60 14.27
C SER A 115 4.97 3.43 13.73
N MET A 116 3.69 3.63 13.40
CA MET A 116 2.87 2.61 12.74
C MET A 116 3.42 2.25 11.36
N VAL A 117 3.75 3.25 10.55
CA VAL A 117 4.30 3.05 9.19
C VAL A 117 5.65 2.32 9.22
N GLY A 118 6.56 2.71 10.11
CA GLY A 118 7.84 2.02 10.28
C GLY A 118 7.66 0.56 10.71
N SER A 119 6.70 0.28 11.61
CA SER A 119 6.35 -1.10 11.97
C SER A 119 5.79 -1.86 10.77
N MET A 120 4.87 -1.28 10.01
CA MET A 120 4.29 -1.92 8.82
C MET A 120 5.35 -2.21 7.76
N ALA A 121 6.26 -1.27 7.48
CA ALA A 121 7.38 -1.45 6.56
C ALA A 121 8.20 -2.69 6.93
N ARG A 122 8.48 -2.87 8.23
CA ARG A 122 9.18 -4.07 8.71
C ARG A 122 8.35 -5.34 8.60
N THR A 123 7.06 -5.25 8.91
CA THR A 123 6.15 -6.40 8.86
C THR A 123 5.93 -6.90 7.44
N VAL A 124 5.80 -6.03 6.43
CA VAL A 124 5.63 -6.47 5.03
C VAL A 124 6.86 -7.21 4.50
N GLU A 125 8.07 -6.86 4.95
CA GLU A 125 9.27 -7.64 4.64
C GLU A 125 9.27 -9.02 5.31
N GLN A 126 8.89 -9.08 6.60
CA GLN A 126 8.81 -10.33 7.36
C GLN A 126 7.79 -11.30 6.75
N LEU A 127 6.66 -10.76 6.31
CA LEU A 127 5.61 -11.48 5.59
C LEU A 127 5.96 -11.74 4.11
N ARG A 128 7.12 -11.28 3.62
CA ARG A 128 7.58 -11.42 2.23
C ARG A 128 6.65 -10.80 1.19
N LEU A 129 5.89 -9.77 1.57
CA LEU A 129 5.00 -9.06 0.64
C LEU A 129 5.77 -8.13 -0.31
N SER A 130 7.06 -7.89 -0.08
CA SER A 130 7.93 -7.07 -0.93
C SER A 130 8.50 -7.78 -2.16
N LYS A 131 8.13 -9.05 -2.41
CA LYS A 131 8.58 -9.84 -3.57
C LYS A 131 7.44 -10.63 -4.19
N GLU A 132 7.55 -10.94 -5.49
CA GLU A 132 6.64 -11.87 -6.16
C GLU A 132 6.86 -13.32 -5.68
N GLU A 133 5.80 -14.12 -5.71
CA GLU A 133 5.83 -15.51 -5.21
C GLU A 133 6.73 -16.42 -6.07
N SER A 134 6.84 -16.14 -7.37
CA SER A 134 7.79 -16.79 -8.29
C SER A 134 9.22 -16.70 -7.78
N ASP A 135 9.66 -15.51 -7.38
CA ASP A 135 11.03 -15.24 -6.94
C ASP A 135 11.34 -15.95 -5.61
N VAL A 136 10.32 -16.10 -4.76
CA VAL A 136 10.44 -16.84 -3.49
C VAL A 136 10.60 -18.34 -3.75
N SER A 137 9.87 -18.89 -4.72
CA SER A 137 9.92 -20.31 -5.08
C SER A 137 11.22 -20.70 -5.82
N GLU A 138 11.74 -19.82 -6.67
CA GLU A 138 13.04 -20.01 -7.34
C GLU A 138 14.20 -19.98 -6.34
N SER A 139 14.14 -19.09 -5.35
CA SER A 139 15.14 -19.02 -4.27
C SER A 139 15.18 -20.30 -3.42
N ALA A 140 14.05 -21.01 -3.30
CA ALA A 140 13.94 -22.25 -2.53
C ALA A 140 14.36 -23.49 -3.33
N SER A 141 14.20 -23.47 -4.66
CA SER A 141 14.52 -24.59 -5.57
C SER A 141 15.94 -24.53 -6.15
N ALA A 142 16.51 -23.33 -6.30
CA ALA A 142 17.90 -23.14 -6.67
C ALA A 142 18.81 -23.34 -5.45
N GLY A 143 19.11 -24.61 -5.12
CA GLY A 143 19.86 -25.06 -3.94
C GLY A 143 21.21 -24.37 -3.66
N ARG A 144 21.17 -23.13 -3.18
CA ARG A 144 22.33 -22.27 -2.87
C ARG A 144 22.16 -21.44 -1.61
N SER A 145 21.05 -21.53 -0.90
CA SER A 145 20.93 -20.86 0.40
C SER A 145 21.46 -21.77 1.51
N LEU A 146 22.55 -21.35 2.16
CA LEU A 146 23.07 -22.02 3.35
C LEU A 146 22.12 -21.92 4.55
N MET A 147 21.14 -21.01 4.49
CA MET A 147 20.10 -20.83 5.51
C MET A 147 18.82 -20.29 4.87
N ASN A 148 17.68 -20.94 5.09
CA ASN A 148 16.38 -20.42 4.62
C ASN A 148 15.85 -19.38 5.61
N ARG A 149 15.42 -18.22 5.10
CA ARG A 149 14.66 -17.28 5.96
C ARG A 149 13.34 -17.93 6.33
N MET A 150 12.88 -17.64 7.54
CA MET A 150 11.59 -18.11 8.05
C MET A 150 10.44 -17.57 7.19
N THR A 151 9.56 -18.45 6.75
CA THR A 151 8.35 -18.10 5.98
C THR A 151 7.15 -18.20 6.91
N PHE A 152 6.41 -17.11 7.07
CA PHE A 152 5.30 -17.02 8.02
C PHE A 152 3.92 -17.11 7.37
N LEU A 153 3.83 -16.87 6.06
CA LEU A 153 2.59 -16.97 5.30
C LEU A 153 2.54 -18.26 4.47
N PRO A 154 1.37 -18.90 4.37
CA PRO A 154 1.16 -19.93 3.36
C PRO A 154 1.18 -19.31 1.95
N PRO A 155 1.38 -20.13 0.91
CA PRO A 155 1.16 -19.73 -0.48
C PRO A 155 -0.22 -19.09 -0.68
N CYS A 156 -0.36 -18.23 -1.68
CA CYS A 156 -1.66 -17.63 -1.99
C CYS A 156 -2.64 -18.69 -2.50
N ASN A 157 -3.90 -18.63 -2.08
CA ASN A 157 -4.94 -19.57 -2.54
C ASN A 157 -5.46 -19.28 -3.95
N GLY A 158 -4.97 -18.22 -4.59
CA GLY A 158 -5.34 -17.83 -5.95
C GLY A 158 -4.82 -16.44 -6.31
N TRP A 159 -5.06 -16.05 -7.57
CA TRP A 159 -4.62 -14.77 -8.12
C TRP A 159 -5.18 -13.55 -7.35
N GLN A 160 -6.43 -13.63 -6.90
CA GLN A 160 -7.08 -12.58 -6.11
C GLN A 160 -6.32 -12.28 -4.80
N GLU A 161 -5.91 -13.33 -4.07
CA GLU A 161 -5.16 -13.17 -2.82
C GLU A 161 -3.74 -12.68 -3.09
N ALA A 162 -3.11 -13.13 -4.18
CA ALA A 162 -1.81 -12.63 -4.60
C ALA A 162 -1.85 -11.12 -4.90
N GLU A 163 -2.90 -10.67 -5.60
CA GLU A 163 -3.15 -9.25 -5.87
C GLU A 163 -3.52 -8.47 -4.59
N GLU A 164 -4.28 -9.05 -3.67
CA GLU A 164 -4.54 -8.46 -2.35
C GLU A 164 -3.24 -8.18 -1.59
N ARG A 165 -2.37 -9.19 -1.49
CA ARG A 165 -1.05 -9.09 -0.85
C ARG A 165 -0.15 -8.06 -1.55
N ARG A 166 -0.22 -7.94 -2.88
CA ARG A 166 0.48 -6.93 -3.67
C ARG A 166 -0.02 -5.52 -3.33
N ARG A 167 -1.34 -5.32 -3.27
CA ARG A 167 -1.96 -4.03 -2.90
C ARG A 167 -1.66 -3.63 -1.47
N VAL A 168 -1.61 -4.58 -0.53
CA VAL A 168 -1.19 -4.31 0.86
C VAL A 168 0.23 -3.76 0.91
N PHE A 169 1.18 -4.38 0.20
CA PHE A 169 2.55 -3.85 0.09
C PHE A 169 2.57 -2.43 -0.46
N TRP A 170 1.87 -2.17 -1.57
CA TRP A 170 1.85 -0.85 -2.20
C TRP A 170 1.20 0.24 -1.34
N ASN A 171 0.19 -0.09 -0.56
CA ASN A 171 -0.39 0.84 0.41
C ASN A 171 0.62 1.22 1.52
N VAL A 172 1.38 0.24 2.03
CA VAL A 172 2.47 0.53 2.98
C VAL A 172 3.56 1.37 2.34
N PHE A 173 3.94 1.08 1.08
CA PHE A 173 4.90 1.87 0.31
C PHE A 173 4.46 3.33 0.19
N LEU A 174 3.21 3.59 -0.21
CA LEU A 174 2.67 4.95 -0.34
C LEU A 174 2.70 5.70 0.99
N MET A 175 2.33 5.05 2.09
CA MET A 175 2.38 5.66 3.42
C MET A 175 3.82 5.97 3.85
N ASP A 176 4.77 5.09 3.58
CA ASP A 176 6.19 5.31 3.83
C ASP A 176 6.74 6.49 3.02
N ARG A 177 6.37 6.59 1.73
CA ARG A 177 6.72 7.74 0.88
C ARG A 177 6.09 9.03 1.36
N PHE A 178 4.83 9.01 1.76
CA PHE A 178 4.19 10.18 2.35
C PHE A 178 4.92 10.66 3.61
N CYS A 179 5.31 9.73 4.49
CA CYS A 179 6.10 10.06 5.69
C CYS A 179 7.46 10.66 5.32
N SER A 180 8.17 10.07 4.36
CA SER A 180 9.47 10.56 3.88
C SER A 180 9.35 11.95 3.26
N ILE A 181 8.35 12.17 2.40
CA ILE A 181 8.05 13.45 1.75
C ILE A 181 7.76 14.54 2.80
N SER A 182 6.89 14.25 3.76
CA SER A 182 6.43 15.25 4.75
C SER A 182 7.48 15.62 5.79
N THR A 183 8.41 14.71 6.11
CA THR A 183 9.45 14.91 7.13
C THR A 183 10.82 15.25 6.55
N GLY A 184 11.05 14.94 5.28
CA GLY A 184 12.37 14.97 4.65
C GLY A 184 13.29 13.83 5.08
N TRP A 185 12.81 12.87 5.86
CA TRP A 185 13.61 11.71 6.30
C TRP A 185 13.65 10.62 5.23
N ASN A 186 14.65 9.76 5.32
CA ASN A 186 14.74 8.59 4.44
C ASN A 186 13.53 7.66 4.66
N PRO A 187 12.97 7.09 3.58
CA PRO A 187 11.93 6.09 3.70
C PRO A 187 12.45 4.81 4.38
N CYS A 188 11.57 4.07 5.03
CA CYS A 188 11.88 2.75 5.58
C CYS A 188 12.11 1.70 4.49
N LEU A 189 11.34 1.75 3.40
CA LEU A 189 11.45 0.83 2.28
C LEU A 189 12.35 1.42 1.19
N THR A 190 13.56 0.90 1.00
CA THR A 190 14.46 1.32 -0.07
C THR A 190 14.24 0.49 -1.34
N SER A 191 14.67 1.00 -2.49
CA SER A 191 14.54 0.29 -3.78
C SER A 191 15.27 -1.06 -3.83
N ALA A 192 16.23 -1.29 -2.93
CA ALA A 192 16.92 -2.58 -2.81
C ALA A 192 16.10 -3.63 -2.04
N ASP A 193 15.08 -3.21 -1.28
CA ASP A 193 14.35 -4.07 -0.34
C ASP A 193 13.18 -4.80 -0.99
N PHE A 194 12.76 -4.35 -2.18
CA PHE A 194 11.59 -4.89 -2.86
C PHE A 194 11.81 -5.11 -4.36
N HIS A 195 11.13 -6.13 -4.88
CA HIS A 195 10.99 -6.37 -6.31
C HIS A 195 9.56 -6.82 -6.55
N ARG A 196 8.70 -5.86 -6.92
CA ARG A 196 7.25 -6.06 -6.99
C ARG A 196 6.67 -5.52 -8.28
N ARG A 197 5.68 -6.25 -8.79
CA ARG A 197 4.85 -5.78 -9.88
C ARG A 197 3.89 -4.70 -9.41
N LEU A 198 3.55 -3.78 -10.29
CA LEU A 198 2.51 -2.80 -10.04
C LEU A 198 1.15 -3.50 -9.88
N PRO A 199 0.23 -2.95 -9.09
CA PRO A 199 -1.11 -3.50 -8.96
C PRO A 199 -1.88 -3.34 -10.28
N CYS A 200 -2.75 -4.28 -10.57
CA CYS A 200 -3.61 -4.19 -11.76
C CYS A 200 -4.73 -3.15 -11.57
N GLU A 201 -5.48 -2.87 -12.63
CA GLU A 201 -6.71 -2.09 -12.55
C GLU A 201 -7.72 -2.76 -11.62
N GLY A 202 -8.36 -1.96 -10.75
CA GLY A 202 -9.30 -2.45 -9.75
C GLY A 202 -10.52 -3.14 -10.34
N ALA A 203 -10.99 -2.69 -11.50
CA ALA A 203 -12.10 -3.34 -12.20
C ALA A 203 -11.76 -4.80 -12.58
N ILE A 204 -10.56 -5.02 -13.13
CA ILE A 204 -10.07 -6.36 -13.48
C ILE A 204 -9.97 -7.24 -12.23
N TRP A 205 -9.45 -6.67 -11.13
CA TRP A 205 -9.36 -7.40 -9.86
C TRP A 205 -10.72 -7.82 -9.32
N GLU A 206 -11.72 -6.93 -9.34
CA GLU A 206 -13.07 -7.23 -8.86
C GLU A 206 -13.82 -8.24 -9.74
N GLU A 207 -13.61 -8.20 -11.05
CA GLU A 207 -14.16 -9.19 -12.00
C GLU A 207 -13.58 -10.59 -11.79
N SER A 208 -12.48 -10.69 -11.05
CA SER A 208 -11.80 -11.96 -10.76
C SER A 208 -11.24 -12.66 -11.99
N GLU A 209 -11.04 -11.90 -13.06
CA GLU A 209 -10.43 -12.37 -14.29
C GLU A 209 -8.91 -12.36 -14.12
N GLN A 210 -8.31 -13.55 -14.16
CA GLN A 210 -6.86 -13.65 -14.09
C GLN A 210 -6.25 -13.03 -15.35
N LEU A 211 -5.33 -12.09 -15.14
CA LEU A 211 -4.54 -11.52 -16.21
C LEU A 211 -3.75 -12.59 -16.97
N LEU A 212 -3.88 -12.58 -18.30
CA LEU A 212 -3.07 -13.41 -19.20
C LEU A 212 -1.61 -12.93 -19.21
N ILE A 213 -1.42 -11.61 -19.22
CA ILE A 213 -0.11 -10.97 -19.15
C ILE A 213 0.04 -10.29 -17.78
N PRO A 214 1.08 -10.63 -16.99
CA PRO A 214 1.32 -9.99 -15.70
C PRO A 214 1.59 -8.49 -15.82
N THR A 215 1.17 -7.71 -14.81
CA THR A 215 1.51 -6.29 -14.72
C THR A 215 3.03 -6.06 -14.69
N PRO A 216 3.53 -4.93 -15.21
CA PRO A 216 4.96 -4.61 -15.23
C PRO A 216 5.53 -4.44 -13.81
N PHE A 217 6.84 -4.62 -13.69
CA PHE A 217 7.57 -4.33 -12.45
C PHE A 217 7.65 -2.82 -12.19
N PHE A 218 7.70 -2.44 -10.92
CA PHE A 218 7.93 -1.05 -10.56
C PHE A 218 9.27 -0.54 -11.10
N GLY A 219 9.27 0.65 -11.68
CA GLY A 219 10.45 1.26 -12.30
C GLY A 219 10.87 0.64 -13.64
N THR A 220 10.05 -0.22 -14.25
CA THR A 220 10.26 -0.70 -15.63
C THR A 220 9.36 -0.03 -16.67
N LEU A 221 8.38 0.79 -16.26
CA LEU A 221 7.47 1.50 -17.17
C LEU A 221 8.23 2.40 -18.16
N ASP A 222 9.29 3.04 -17.70
CA ASP A 222 10.09 3.97 -18.49
C ASP A 222 10.88 3.24 -19.60
N GLN A 223 11.25 1.96 -19.38
CA GLN A 223 11.87 1.13 -20.41
C GLN A 223 10.88 0.75 -21.53
N MET A 224 9.58 0.92 -21.32
CA MET A 224 8.53 0.56 -22.27
C MET A 224 8.32 1.63 -23.36
N GLN A 225 8.81 2.85 -23.16
CA GLN A 225 8.64 3.98 -24.10
C GLN A 225 9.59 3.93 -25.32
N HIS A 226 10.48 2.94 -25.42
CA HIS A 226 11.40 2.80 -26.57
C HIS A 226 10.74 2.11 -27.79
N PRO A 227 10.69 2.77 -28.97
CA PRO A 227 9.94 2.32 -30.15
C PRO A 227 10.63 1.28 -31.05
N GLU A 228 11.79 0.71 -30.67
CA GLU A 228 12.53 -0.24 -31.51
C GLU A 228 12.16 -1.73 -31.26
N ALA A 229 10.96 -2.00 -30.74
CA ALA A 229 10.54 -3.35 -30.40
C ALA A 229 9.88 -4.09 -31.58
N LEU A 230 9.99 -5.42 -31.59
CA LEU A 230 9.27 -6.27 -32.56
C LEU A 230 7.74 -6.11 -32.39
N PRO A 231 6.92 -6.35 -33.43
CA PRO A 231 5.46 -6.19 -33.36
C PRO A 231 4.77 -6.98 -32.24
N GLU A 232 5.24 -8.20 -31.95
CA GLU A 232 4.74 -9.03 -30.85
C GLU A 232 5.01 -8.40 -29.47
N LEU A 233 6.20 -7.84 -29.27
CA LEU A 233 6.57 -7.11 -28.05
C LEU A 233 5.76 -5.82 -27.88
N HIS A 234 5.31 -5.21 -28.97
CA HIS A 234 4.44 -4.02 -28.91
C HIS A 234 3.05 -4.38 -28.39
N MET A 235 2.45 -5.49 -28.86
CA MET A 235 1.14 -5.95 -28.38
C MET A 235 1.19 -6.33 -26.89
N GLU A 236 2.21 -7.09 -26.46
CA GLU A 236 2.38 -7.43 -25.05
C GLU A 236 2.51 -6.18 -24.17
N ARG A 237 3.25 -5.15 -24.61
CA ARG A 237 3.38 -3.88 -23.88
C ARG A 237 2.06 -3.12 -23.78
N GLU A 238 1.28 -3.08 -24.86
CA GLU A 238 -0.03 -2.42 -24.85
C GLU A 238 -0.98 -3.12 -23.87
N GLU A 239 -0.98 -4.45 -23.84
CA GLU A 239 -1.75 -5.24 -22.88
C GLU A 239 -1.28 -5.04 -21.43
N GLU A 240 0.05 -5.00 -21.19
CA GLU A 240 0.63 -4.67 -19.88
C GLU A 240 0.16 -3.29 -19.41
N GLN A 241 0.17 -2.29 -20.29
CA GLN A 241 -0.25 -0.94 -19.93
C GLN A 241 -1.77 -0.82 -19.72
N ASN A 242 -2.56 -1.54 -20.52
CA ASN A 242 -4.02 -1.63 -20.35
C ASN A 242 -4.41 -2.37 -19.06
N SER A 243 -3.53 -3.20 -18.51
CA SER A 243 -3.76 -3.88 -17.24
C SER A 243 -3.58 -2.97 -16.01
N LEU A 244 -3.03 -1.77 -16.18
CA LEU A 244 -2.75 -0.83 -15.10
C LEU A 244 -3.88 0.17 -14.90
N GLY A 245 -4.11 0.50 -13.64
CA GLY A 245 -5.11 1.48 -13.24
C GLY A 245 -4.57 2.68 -12.49
N GLY A 246 -5.49 3.55 -12.04
CA GLY A 246 -5.14 4.76 -11.29
C GLY A 246 -4.26 4.50 -10.06
N PHE A 247 -4.41 3.37 -9.39
CA PHE A 247 -3.59 3.01 -8.24
C PHE A 247 -2.10 2.80 -8.60
N ALA A 248 -1.82 2.16 -9.74
CA ALA A 248 -0.46 1.97 -10.24
C ALA A 248 0.22 3.31 -10.57
N TYR A 249 -0.49 4.20 -11.26
CA TYR A 249 0.02 5.53 -11.58
C TYR A 249 0.23 6.41 -10.34
N CYS A 250 -0.63 6.29 -9.32
CA CYS A 250 -0.44 6.98 -8.05
C CYS A 250 0.85 6.54 -7.34
N ILE A 251 1.21 5.26 -7.41
CA ILE A 251 2.46 4.72 -6.84
C ILE A 251 3.68 5.37 -7.50
N GLU A 252 3.72 5.35 -8.83
CA GLU A 252 4.82 5.93 -9.62
C GLU A 252 4.92 7.45 -9.41
N ALA A 253 3.79 8.16 -9.48
CA ALA A 253 3.76 9.60 -9.25
C ALA A 253 4.25 9.97 -7.84
N THR A 254 3.93 9.15 -6.83
CA THR A 254 4.38 9.38 -5.45
C THR A 254 5.87 9.15 -5.29
N GLU A 255 6.46 8.13 -5.92
CA GLU A 255 7.92 7.97 -5.91
C GLU A 255 8.62 9.12 -6.63
N ASN A 256 8.10 9.54 -7.79
CA ASN A 256 8.64 10.67 -8.53
C ASN A 256 8.61 11.96 -7.70
N LEU A 257 7.49 12.23 -7.02
CA LEU A 257 7.40 13.35 -6.08
C LEU A 257 8.43 13.24 -4.96
N ARG A 258 8.62 12.04 -4.40
CA ARG A 258 9.62 11.78 -3.37
C ARG A 258 11.03 12.06 -3.89
N LEU A 259 11.39 11.60 -5.10
CA LEU A 259 12.69 11.85 -5.72
C LEU A 259 12.97 13.34 -5.89
N VAL A 260 11.97 14.11 -6.35
CA VAL A 260 12.05 15.57 -6.48
C VAL A 260 12.33 16.21 -5.13
N ILE A 261 11.51 15.91 -4.11
CA ILE A 261 11.66 16.51 -2.79
C ILE A 261 13.02 16.17 -2.17
N PHE A 262 13.46 14.91 -2.29
CA PHE A 262 14.76 14.49 -1.78
C PHE A 262 15.93 15.16 -2.48
N PHE A 263 15.81 15.41 -3.78
CA PHE A 263 16.82 16.16 -4.52
C PHE A 263 17.01 17.54 -3.92
N PHE A 264 15.92 18.30 -3.70
CA PHE A 264 16.01 19.65 -3.14
C PHE A 264 16.52 19.66 -1.69
N LEU A 265 16.19 18.65 -0.88
CA LEU A 265 16.69 18.55 0.49
C LEU A 265 18.18 18.20 0.59
N GLN A 266 18.69 17.37 -0.31
CA GLN A 266 20.09 16.92 -0.27
C GLN A 266 21.06 17.85 -1.00
N HIS A 267 20.56 18.73 -1.86
CA HIS A 267 21.37 19.54 -2.76
C HIS A 267 21.22 21.03 -2.45
N GLU A 268 21.82 21.46 -1.35
CA GLU A 268 21.95 22.89 -1.05
C GLU A 268 22.79 23.60 -2.12
N VAL A 269 22.42 24.84 -2.44
CA VAL A 269 23.10 25.68 -3.44
C VAL A 269 23.46 27.00 -2.83
N ASP A 270 24.75 27.33 -2.85
CA ASP A 270 25.20 28.70 -2.65
C ASP A 270 25.04 29.48 -3.96
N PHE A 271 24.03 30.34 -4.01
CA PHE A 271 23.75 31.21 -5.17
C PHE A 271 24.82 32.29 -5.39
N GLY A 272 25.74 32.51 -4.44
CA GLY A 272 26.91 33.38 -4.61
C GLY A 272 28.04 32.70 -5.39
N ASN A 273 28.02 31.36 -5.52
CA ASN A 273 29.08 30.59 -6.17
C ASN A 273 28.61 30.00 -7.51
N SER A 274 29.04 30.62 -8.61
CA SER A 274 28.71 30.17 -9.97
C SER A 274 29.07 28.70 -10.25
N ARG A 275 30.10 28.16 -9.59
CA ARG A 275 30.51 26.76 -9.79
C ARG A 275 29.55 25.79 -9.12
N ASP A 276 28.98 26.16 -7.98
CA ASP A 276 28.03 25.31 -7.26
C ASP A 276 26.66 25.34 -7.93
N ILE A 277 26.24 26.49 -8.48
CA ILE A 277 25.08 26.58 -9.36
C ILE A 277 25.23 25.65 -10.57
N GLN A 278 26.38 25.65 -11.24
CA GLN A 278 26.63 24.76 -12.39
C GLN A 278 26.55 23.28 -12.00
N LYS A 279 27.16 22.87 -10.89
CA LYS A 279 27.07 21.47 -10.41
C LYS A 279 25.63 21.09 -10.09
N TRP A 280 24.88 21.98 -9.42
CA TRP A 280 23.49 21.73 -9.09
C TRP A 280 22.62 21.58 -10.33
N LEU A 281 22.78 22.47 -11.32
CA LEU A 281 22.05 22.40 -12.60
C LEU A 281 22.32 21.09 -13.35
N ILE A 282 23.56 20.57 -13.30
CA ILE A 282 23.88 19.26 -13.90
C ILE A 282 23.09 18.14 -13.21
N ARG A 283 23.06 18.13 -11.87
CA ARG A 283 22.31 17.11 -11.12
C ARG A 283 20.80 17.26 -11.28
N PHE A 284 20.29 18.49 -11.36
CA PHE A 284 18.89 18.76 -11.66
C PHE A 284 18.51 18.23 -13.05
N LYS A 285 19.35 18.45 -14.08
CA LYS A 285 19.14 17.85 -15.41
C LYS A 285 19.15 16.32 -15.37
N GLN A 286 19.97 15.70 -14.54
CA GLN A 286 19.97 14.24 -14.38
C GLN A 286 18.68 13.73 -13.73
N LEU A 287 18.13 14.47 -12.77
CA LEU A 287 16.82 14.17 -12.19
C LEU A 287 15.71 14.33 -13.25
N ASP A 288 15.70 15.45 -13.97
CA ASP A 288 14.73 15.75 -15.02
C ASP A 288 14.70 14.65 -16.09
N LEU A 289 15.88 14.21 -16.56
CA LEU A 289 16.00 13.09 -17.50
C LEU A 289 15.46 11.77 -16.94
N ARG A 290 15.54 11.53 -15.63
CA ARG A 290 14.97 10.32 -15.00
C ARG A 290 13.46 10.39 -14.84
N LEU A 291 12.88 11.58 -14.75
CA LEU A 291 11.43 11.76 -14.57
C LEU A 291 10.67 11.82 -15.90
N MET A 292 11.39 12.11 -16.99
CA MET A 292 10.85 12.26 -18.35
C MET A 292 11.07 11.01 -19.23
N GLN A 293 11.77 10.00 -18.72
CA GLN A 293 11.88 8.66 -19.33
C GLN A 293 10.69 7.82 -18.91
#